data_AF-A0A840L4D3-F1
#
_entry.id   AF-A0A840L4D3-F1
#
_cell.length_a   1.000
_cell.length_b   1.000
_cell.length_c   1.000
_cell.angle_alpha   90.00
_cell.angle_beta   90.00
_cell.angle_gamma   90.00
#
_symmetry.space_group_name_H-M   'P 1'
#
loop_
_entity.id
_entity.type
_entity.pdbx_description
1 polymer ?
#
loop_
_entity_poly.entity_id
_entity_poly.type
_entity_poly.pdbx_seq_one_letter_code
_entity_poly.pdbx_strand_id
1 'polypeptide(L)'
;MTRSDLVALLSDRFGQLAQRDTEFAVKTILDAMSDALARGHRIEIRGFGSFQVNRRPPRMGRNPRSGEQVLIPEKLVPHFKPGKALREAVDAKGGAAAATSET
;
A
#
# COMPACT_ATOMS: atom_id res chain seq x y z
N MET A 1 8.16 7.90 -2.97
CA MET A 1 8.22 8.27 -1.55
C MET A 1 8.74 7.07 -0.77
N THR A 2 9.85 7.25 -0.04
CA THR A 2 10.51 6.27 0.82
C THR A 2 10.07 6.43 2.28
N ARG A 3 10.54 5.54 3.19
CA ARG A 3 10.34 5.71 4.63
C ARG A 3 11.01 6.99 5.15
N SER A 4 12.20 7.33 4.67
CA SER A 4 12.92 8.53 5.08
C SER A 4 12.18 9.80 4.65
N ASP A 5 11.56 9.78 3.46
CA ASP A 5 10.72 10.89 2.99
C ASP A 5 9.52 11.11 3.91
N LEU A 6 8.87 10.03 4.39
CA LEU A 6 7.76 10.11 5.35
C LEU A 6 8.18 10.73 6.67
N VAL A 7 9.35 10.36 7.18
CA VAL A 7 9.90 10.91 8.43
C VAL A 7 10.18 12.41 8.25
N ALA A 8 10.88 12.81 7.19
CA ALA A 8 11.16 14.21 6.91
C ALA A 8 9.89 15.05 6.82
N LEU A 9 8.88 14.60 6.06
CA LEU A 9 7.60 15.30 5.93
C LEU A 9 6.86 15.46 7.26
N LEU A 10 6.92 14.46 8.15
CA LEU A 10 6.31 14.54 9.46
C LEU A 10 7.06 15.49 10.39
N SER A 11 8.39 15.44 10.39
CA SER A 11 9.23 16.35 11.19
C SER A 11 9.09 17.80 10.74
N ASP A 12 9.03 18.07 9.43
CA ASP A 12 8.80 19.41 8.87
C ASP A 12 7.42 19.97 9.26
N ARG A 13 6.40 19.10 9.27
CA ARG A 13 5.03 19.49 9.62
C ARG A 13 4.85 19.68 11.12
N PHE A 14 5.59 18.93 11.93
CA PHE A 14 5.45 18.91 13.38
C PHE A 14 6.81 19.18 14.03
N GLY A 15 7.25 20.44 14.02
CA GLY A 15 8.54 20.85 14.57
C GLY A 15 8.72 20.59 16.07
N GLN A 16 7.64 20.27 16.79
CA GLN A 16 7.70 19.81 18.18
C GLN A 16 8.12 18.34 18.34
N LEU A 17 8.08 17.53 17.28
CA LEU A 17 8.49 16.12 17.34
C LEU A 17 9.99 16.02 17.11
N ALA A 18 10.67 15.31 18.00
CA ALA A 18 12.06 14.95 17.74
C ALA A 18 12.13 14.01 16.51
N GLN A 19 13.20 14.12 15.73
CA GLN A 19 13.46 13.26 14.56
C GLN A 19 13.32 11.77 14.93
N ARG A 20 13.94 11.39 16.05
CA ARG A 20 13.92 10.02 16.59
C ARG A 20 12.50 9.53 16.90
N ASP A 21 11.66 10.38 17.49
CA ASP A 21 10.28 10.02 17.81
C ASP A 21 9.44 9.85 16.55
N THR A 22 9.71 10.68 15.54
CA THR A 22 9.08 10.57 14.21
C THR A 22 9.46 9.25 13.52
N GLU A 23 10.74 8.88 13.55
CA GLU A 23 11.24 7.61 13.02
C GLU A 23 10.60 6.40 13.70
N PHE A 24 10.47 6.46 15.04
CA PHE A 24 9.81 5.43 15.82
C PHE A 24 8.33 5.35 15.49
N ALA A 25 7.62 6.47 15.40
CA ALA A 25 6.20 6.49 15.06
C ALA A 25 5.94 5.84 13.70
N VAL A 26 6.71 6.21 12.68
CA VAL A 26 6.60 5.61 11.34
C VAL A 26 6.89 4.11 11.38
N LYS A 27 7.95 3.69 12.09
CA LYS A 27 8.28 2.27 12.24
C LYS A 27 7.13 1.50 12.90
N THR A 28 6.64 1.99 14.03
CA THR A 28 5.58 1.35 14.81
C THR A 28 4.30 1.17 14.01
N ILE A 29 3.92 2.16 13.19
CA ILE A 29 2.75 2.05 12.32
C ILE A 29 2.94 0.94 11.28
N LEU A 30 4.09 0.88 10.61
CA LEU A 30 4.37 -0.13 9.59
C LEU A 30 4.44 -1.54 10.17
N ASP A 31 5.04 -1.68 11.36
CA ASP A 31 5.10 -2.95 12.09
C ASP A 31 3.69 -3.40 12.49
N ALA A 32 2.89 -2.51 13.08
CA ALA A 32 1.51 -2.81 13.47
C ALA A 32 0.63 -3.24 12.29
N MET A 33 0.79 -2.61 11.12
CA MET A 33 0.10 -3.00 9.90
C MET A 33 0.55 -4.38 9.42
N SER A 34 1.85 -4.66 9.44
CA SER A 34 2.40 -5.96 9.03
C SER A 34 1.90 -7.09 9.93
N ASP A 35 1.93 -6.88 11.24
CA ASP A 35 1.46 -7.81 12.26
C ASP A 35 -0.04 -8.09 12.15
N ALA A 36 -0.85 -7.06 11.91
CA ALA A 36 -2.28 -7.23 11.72
C ALA A 36 -2.58 -8.08 10.47
N LEU A 37 -1.89 -7.84 9.36
CA LEU A 37 -2.05 -8.64 8.14
C LEU A 37 -1.54 -10.07 8.32
N ALA A 38 -0.42 -10.29 9.02
CA ALA A 38 0.08 -11.62 9.32
C ALA A 38 -0.93 -12.47 10.12
N ARG A 39 -1.71 -11.83 10.99
CA ARG A 39 -2.83 -12.45 11.74
C ARG A 39 -4.13 -12.57 10.92
N GLY A 40 -4.15 -12.13 9.67
CA GLY A 40 -5.34 -12.14 8.82
C GLY A 40 -6.36 -11.06 9.15
N HIS A 41 -6.01 -10.06 9.97
CA HIS A 41 -6.90 -8.96 10.29
C HIS A 41 -7.03 -7.99 9.12
N ARG A 42 -8.21 -7.37 8.99
CA ARG A 42 -8.44 -6.26 8.08
C ARG A 42 -8.04 -4.94 8.74
N ILE A 43 -7.33 -4.09 8.01
CA ILE A 43 -6.98 -2.72 8.42
C ILE A 43 -7.81 -1.76 7.58
N GLU A 44 -8.43 -0.78 8.21
CA GLU A 44 -9.19 0.26 7.53
C GLU A 44 -8.71 1.65 7.96
N ILE A 45 -8.35 2.46 6.97
CA ILE A 45 -7.91 3.85 7.16
C ILE A 45 -8.88 4.73 6.38
N ARG A 46 -9.81 5.38 7.08
CA ARG A 46 -10.87 6.20 6.48
C ARG A 46 -10.25 7.26 5.55
N GLY A 47 -10.83 7.41 4.36
CA GLY A 47 -10.33 8.32 3.33
C GLY A 47 -9.19 7.75 2.49
N PHE A 48 -8.33 6.89 3.04
CA PHE A 48 -7.21 6.29 2.32
C PHE A 48 -7.57 4.96 1.66
N GLY A 49 -8.10 4.01 2.42
CA GLY A 49 -8.47 2.69 1.91
C GLY A 49 -8.41 1.59 2.97
N SER A 50 -8.45 0.34 2.51
CA SER A 50 -8.39 -0.83 3.39
C SER A 50 -7.39 -1.86 2.92
N PHE A 51 -6.68 -2.50 3.85
CA PHE A 51 -5.80 -3.63 3.61
C PHE A 51 -6.44 -4.90 4.16
N GLN A 52 -6.41 -5.97 3.38
CA GLN A 52 -6.93 -7.28 3.78
C GLN A 52 -6.04 -8.38 3.19
N VAL A 53 -6.12 -9.57 3.77
CA VAL A 53 -5.46 -10.76 3.21
C VAL A 53 -6.46 -11.54 2.38
N ASN A 54 -6.08 -11.87 1.15
CA ASN A 54 -6.87 -12.72 0.26
C ASN A 54 -6.24 -14.11 0.19
N ARG A 55 -7.06 -15.15 0.38
CA ARG A 55 -6.65 -16.54 0.09
C ARG A 55 -6.75 -16.79 -1.41
N ARG A 56 -5.64 -17.19 -2.02
CA ARG A 56 -5.58 -17.67 -3.40
C ARG A 56 -5.58 -19.21 -3.35
N PRO A 57 -6.63 -19.87 -3.88
CA PRO A 57 -6.68 -21.33 -3.89
C PRO A 57 -5.55 -21.89 -4.78
N PRO A 58 -5.16 -23.16 -4.55
CA PRO A 58 -4.17 -23.81 -5.39
C PRO A 58 -4.71 -23.94 -6.82
N ARG A 59 -3.83 -23.82 -7.81
CA ARG A 59 -4.21 -23.93 -9.23
C ARG A 59 -3.06 -24.48 -10.06
N MET A 60 -3.37 -25.02 -11.23
CA MET A 60 -2.35 -25.36 -12.22
C MET A 60 -1.88 -24.09 -12.93
N GLY A 61 -0.57 -23.89 -12.96
CA GLY A 61 0.10 -22.89 -13.78
C GLY A 61 0.92 -23.54 -14.88
N ARG A 62 1.61 -22.70 -15.66
CA ARG A 62 2.63 -23.16 -16.61
C ARG A 62 3.96 -22.50 -16.31
N ASN A 63 5.04 -23.26 -16.41
CA ASN A 63 6.38 -22.71 -16.35
C ASN A 63 6.62 -21.82 -17.58
N PRO A 64 6.94 -20.51 -17.43
CA PRO A 64 7.15 -19.62 -18.57
C PRO A 64 8.30 -20.06 -19.49
N ARG A 65 9.26 -20.85 -18.98
CA ARG A 65 10.42 -21.31 -19.73
C ARG A 65 10.18 -22.64 -20.45
N SER A 66 9.55 -23.63 -19.81
CA SER A 66 9.35 -24.99 -20.37
C SER A 66 7.93 -25.25 -20.88
N GLY A 67 6.94 -24.46 -20.49
CA GLY A 67 5.52 -24.69 -20.82
C GLY A 67 4.85 -25.80 -20.01
N GLU A 68 5.60 -26.54 -19.20
CA GLU A 68 5.09 -27.64 -18.39
C GLU A 68 4.08 -27.16 -17.35
N GLN A 69 3.09 -28.03 -17.07
CA GLN A 69 2.10 -27.78 -16.04
C GLN A 69 2.73 -27.95 -14.65
N VAL A 70 2.62 -26.92 -13.82
CA VAL A 70 3.15 -26.92 -12.46
C VAL A 70 2.05 -26.58 -11.47
N LEU A 71 2.00 -27.30 -10.34
CA LEU A 71 1.08 -27.00 -9.26
C LEU A 71 1.54 -25.71 -8.56
N ILE A 72 0.66 -24.70 -8.53
CA ILE A 72 0.85 -23.50 -7.72
C ILE A 72 0.10 -23.76 -6.41
N PRO A 73 0.81 -23.84 -5.26
CA PRO A 73 0.17 -24.08 -3.98
C PRO A 73 -0.73 -22.90 -3.59
N GLU A 74 -1.60 -23.13 -2.61
CA GLU A 74 -2.36 -22.04 -2.03
C GLU A 74 -1.45 -21.00 -1.41
N LYS A 75 -1.87 -19.73 -1.43
CA LYS A 75 -1.14 -18.66 -0.74
C LYS A 75 -2.05 -17.55 -0.25
N LEU A 76 -1.64 -16.94 0.84
CA LEU A 76 -2.22 -15.72 1.38
C LEU A 76 -1.50 -14.52 0.76
N VAL A 77 -2.25 -13.57 0.21
CA VAL A 77 -1.68 -12.36 -0.38
C VAL A 77 -2.31 -11.11 0.22
N PRO A 78 -1.52 -10.11 0.63
CA PRO A 78 -2.05 -8.80 0.97
C PRO A 78 -2.74 -8.17 -0.24
N HIS A 79 -3.83 -7.46 0.01
CA HIS A 79 -4.61 -6.75 -0.99
C HIS A 79 -5.02 -5.39 -0.43
N PHE A 80 -4.67 -4.33 -1.16
CA PHE A 80 -5.10 -2.98 -0.86
C PHE A 80 -6.31 -2.62 -1.73
N LYS A 81 -7.37 -2.12 -1.10
CA LYS A 81 -8.52 -1.51 -1.77
C LYS A 81 -8.44 0.00 -1.51
N PRO A 82 -8.17 0.83 -2.55
CA PRO A 82 -8.14 2.27 -2.36
C PRO A 82 -9.51 2.80 -1.93
N GLY A 83 -9.53 3.83 -1.11
CA GLY A 83 -10.74 4.55 -0.72
C GLY A 83 -11.25 5.44 -1.85
N LYS A 84 -12.49 5.93 -1.72
CA LYS A 84 -13.08 6.88 -2.68
C LYS A 84 -12.25 8.16 -2.77
N ALA A 85 -11.95 8.79 -1.63
CA ALA A 85 -11.19 10.03 -1.58
C ALA A 85 -9.77 9.88 -2.17
N LEU A 86 -9.10 8.76 -1.93
CA LEU A 86 -7.80 8.49 -2.56
C LEU A 86 -7.90 8.37 -4.09
N ARG A 87 -8.89 7.62 -4.61
CA ARG A 87 -9.11 7.52 -6.06
C ARG A 87 -9.36 8.89 -6.67
N GLU A 88 -10.31 9.65 -6.12
CA GLU A 88 -10.66 10.99 -6.61
C GLU A 88 -9.48 11.95 -6.59
N ALA A 89 -8.66 11.94 -5.52
CA ALA A 89 -7.47 12.78 -5.43
C ALA A 89 -6.39 12.43 -6.47
N VAL A 90 -6.28 11.16 -6.87
CA VAL A 90 -5.37 10.70 -7.92
C VAL A 90 -5.93 11.03 -9.31
N ASP A 91 -7.22 10.75 -9.54
CA ASP A 91 -7.90 11.00 -10.81
C ASP A 91 -7.94 12.51 -11.14
N ALA A 92 -8.21 13.37 -10.15
CA ALA A 92 -8.22 14.82 -10.32
C ALA A 92 -6.85 15.38 -10.74
N LYS A 93 -5.75 14.75 -10.29
CA LYS A 93 -4.39 15.10 -10.74
C LYS A 93 -4.09 14.62 -12.16
N GLY A 94 -4.73 13.53 -12.60
CA GLY A 94 -4.64 13.04 -13.98
C GLY A 94 -5.40 13.92 -14.98
N GLY A 95 -6.54 14.50 -14.57
CA GLY A 95 -7.34 15.40 -15.41
C GLY A 95 -6.72 16.79 -15.63
N ALA A 96 -5.96 17.30 -14.67
CA ALA A 96 -5.30 18.60 -14.80
C ALA A 96 -4.13 18.62 -15.80
N ALA A 97 -3.56 17.45 -16.14
CA ALA A 97 -2.46 17.34 -17.11
C ALA A 97 -2.94 17.30 -18.58
N ALA A 98 -4.23 16.99 -18.82
CA ALA A 98 -4.80 16.89 -20.16
C ALA A 98 -5.34 18.23 -20.71
N ALA A 99 -5.43 19.28 -19.88
CA ALA A 99 -6.00 20.58 -20.25
C ALA A 99 -4.95 21.62 -20.72
N THR A 100 -3.66 21.26 -20.80
CA THR A 100 -2.57 22.20 -21.15
C THR A 100 -2.00 21.96 -22.55
N SER A 101 -2.57 21.06 -23.35
CA SER A 101 -2.09 20.74 -24.71
C SER A 101 -3.12 21.05 -25.81
N GLU A 102 -3.90 22.11 -25.65
CA GLU A 102 -4.70 22.71 -26.72
C GLU A 102 -4.56 24.24 -26.67
N THR A 103 -3.50 24.76 -27.29
CA THR A 103 -3.40 26.10 -27.90
C THR A 103 -2.31 26.03 -28.96
#